data_AF-A0A927QEF3-F1
#
_entry.id   AF-A0A927QEF3-F1
#
_cell.length_a   1.000
_cell.length_b   1.000
_cell.length_c   1.000
_cell.angle_alpha   90.00
_cell.angle_beta   90.00
_cell.angle_gamma   90.00
#
_symmetry.space_group_name_H-M   'P 1'
#
loop_
_entity.id
_entity.type
_entity.pdbx_description
1 polymer ?
#
loop_
_entity_poly.entity_id
_entity_poly.type
_entity_poly.pdbx_seq_one_letter_code
_entity_poly.pdbx_strand_id
1 'polypeptide(L)'
;MGNAVRPQRRAILTGGLAAASAAVLTACSSKSGDVGTAKAANVGAAASSPKAAPRPDSARTAYARLLEGNKRWGSGTLQHPDQDPARRAAVAPEQKPYGVIVSCIDSRVPPELVFDTGIGDLFVIRTGGQVVQPVVVGSVEYGPLTAGSPLIVVLGHQNCGAIKAAYKAIKDDEDLPGNLQSIVEALRPAYQDIAKTKHADPVDAMIRAHANRTAADLRSNASLAPLVKKGDLSVVSAYYSLDTGRVETLTGAPSA
;
A
#
# COMPACT_ATOMS: atom_id res chain seq x y z
N MET A 1 -50.24 -26.21 4.25
CA MET A 1 -49.88 -27.50 3.62
C MET A 1 -48.42 -27.44 3.23
N GLY A 2 -47.57 -28.15 3.99
CA GLY A 2 -46.13 -28.18 3.79
C GLY A 2 -45.68 -29.35 2.92
N ASN A 3 -44.40 -29.27 2.54
CA ASN A 3 -43.40 -30.33 2.36
C ASN A 3 -42.51 -30.00 1.16
N ALA A 4 -41.21 -30.25 1.16
CA ALA A 4 -40.30 -30.67 2.21
C ALA A 4 -38.88 -30.54 1.65
N VAL A 5 -37.96 -30.14 2.50
CA VAL A 5 -36.51 -30.30 2.32
C VAL A 5 -36.17 -31.79 2.25
N ARG A 6 -35.25 -32.20 1.37
CA ARG A 6 -34.47 -33.43 1.54
C ARG A 6 -32.98 -33.19 1.29
N PRO A 7 -32.10 -33.50 2.27
CA PRO A 7 -30.68 -33.68 2.04
C PRO A 7 -30.40 -35.14 1.67
N GLN A 8 -29.36 -35.39 0.86
CA GLN A 8 -28.80 -36.72 0.69
C GLN A 8 -27.48 -36.88 1.43
N ARG A 9 -27.29 -38.12 1.88
CA ARG A 9 -26.58 -38.55 3.08
C ARG A 9 -25.13 -38.93 2.78
N ARG A 10 -24.30 -38.81 3.82
CA ARG A 10 -23.00 -39.45 3.98
C ARG A 10 -23.07 -40.96 3.68
N ALA A 11 -22.06 -41.48 2.99
CA ALA A 11 -21.68 -42.88 3.06
C ALA A 11 -20.37 -42.98 3.85
N ILE A 12 -20.45 -43.66 4.99
CA ILE A 12 -19.35 -44.17 5.79
C ILE A 12 -19.03 -45.56 5.24
N LEU A 13 -17.77 -45.86 4.98
CA LEU A 13 -17.28 -47.22 4.79
C LEU A 13 -16.11 -47.45 5.74
N THR A 14 -16.40 -48.23 6.77
CA THR A 14 -15.46 -48.79 7.76
C THR A 14 -15.14 -50.24 7.41
N GLY A 15 -13.87 -50.62 7.62
CA GLY A 15 -13.33 -51.99 7.58
C GLY A 15 -12.42 -52.21 6.37
N GLY A 16 -11.12 -52.49 6.45
CA GLY A 16 -10.28 -52.96 7.55
C GLY A 16 -9.57 -54.24 7.09
N LEU A 17 -8.27 -54.19 6.82
CA LEU A 17 -7.38 -55.37 6.90
C LEU A 17 -5.95 -54.90 7.16
N ALA A 18 -5.34 -55.46 8.20
CA ALA A 18 -3.99 -55.18 8.67
C ALA A 18 -2.94 -55.90 7.81
N ALA A 19 -1.81 -55.23 7.55
CA ALA A 19 -0.55 -55.88 7.22
C ALA A 19 0.58 -55.11 7.91
N ALA A 20 1.12 -55.69 8.98
CA ALA A 20 2.31 -55.19 9.65
C ALA A 20 3.54 -55.47 8.78
N SER A 21 4.38 -54.47 8.56
CA SER A 21 5.73 -54.65 8.02
C SER A 21 6.70 -53.93 8.96
N ALA A 22 7.50 -54.73 9.66
CA ALA A 22 8.55 -54.29 10.55
C ALA A 22 9.72 -53.73 9.72
N ALA A 23 10.06 -52.46 9.91
CA ALA A 23 11.29 -51.88 9.39
C ALA A 23 12.40 -52.05 10.44
N VAL A 24 13.40 -52.84 10.08
CA VAL A 24 14.63 -53.09 10.85
C VAL A 24 15.52 -51.85 10.74
N LEU A 25 15.73 -51.14 11.85
CA LEU A 25 16.75 -50.09 11.98
C LEU A 25 18.14 -50.75 12.04
N THR A 26 18.87 -50.68 10.93
CA THR A 26 20.28 -51.11 10.88
C THR A 26 21.17 -49.92 11.22
N ALA A 27 21.81 -49.97 12.38
CA ALA A 27 22.79 -48.99 12.82
C ALA A 27 24.06 -49.10 11.96
N CYS A 28 24.43 -48.01 11.30
CA CYS A 28 25.77 -47.85 10.74
C CYS A 28 26.60 -46.99 11.71
N SER A 29 27.54 -47.63 12.40
CA SER A 29 28.62 -46.96 13.12
C SER A 29 29.64 -46.42 12.12
N SER A 30 30.00 -45.15 12.26
CA SER A 30 31.24 -44.61 11.71
C SER A 30 31.89 -43.67 12.71
N LYS A 31 33.21 -43.83 12.81
CA LYS A 31 34.12 -43.43 13.86
C LYS A 31 34.23 -41.92 14.06
N SER A 32 34.50 -41.57 15.31
CA SER A 32 34.97 -40.28 15.80
C SER A 32 36.13 -39.75 14.95
N GLY A 33 35.96 -38.54 14.41
CA GLY A 33 36.99 -37.75 13.76
C GLY A 33 37.03 -36.35 14.37
N ASP A 34 38.17 -36.03 14.96
CA ASP A 34 38.70 -34.76 15.44
C ASP A 34 37.81 -33.50 15.29
N VAL A 35 37.34 -32.97 16.44
CA VAL A 35 36.83 -31.60 16.51
C VAL A 35 38.02 -30.67 16.61
N GLY A 36 38.54 -30.25 15.47
CA GLY A 36 39.46 -29.13 15.37
C GLY A 36 38.79 -27.87 15.90
N THR A 37 39.40 -27.23 16.89
CA THR A 37 38.98 -25.94 17.45
C THR A 37 38.99 -24.86 16.36
N ALA A 38 37.83 -24.61 15.76
CA ALA A 38 37.63 -23.46 14.88
C ALA A 38 37.63 -22.19 15.74
N LYS A 39 38.73 -21.45 15.64
CA LYS A 39 38.94 -20.11 16.19
C LYS A 39 37.77 -19.22 15.78
N ALA A 40 37.07 -18.64 16.76
CA ALA A 40 36.01 -17.67 16.52
C ALA A 40 36.52 -16.55 15.60
N ALA A 41 36.00 -16.53 14.36
CA ALA A 41 36.23 -15.43 13.46
C ALA A 41 35.53 -14.20 14.05
N ASN A 42 36.34 -13.20 14.37
CA ASN A 42 35.91 -11.89 14.80
C ASN A 42 34.99 -11.31 13.71
N VAL A 43 33.68 -11.40 13.91
CA VAL A 43 32.70 -10.69 13.09
C VAL A 43 33.00 -9.21 13.26
N GLY A 44 33.67 -8.66 12.24
CA GLY A 44 34.00 -7.25 12.18
C GLY A 44 32.76 -6.43 12.47
N ALA A 45 32.92 -5.44 13.35
CA ALA A 45 31.90 -4.48 13.71
C ALA A 45 31.14 -4.04 12.46
N ALA A 46 29.86 -4.39 12.39
CA ALA A 46 28.96 -3.89 11.37
C ALA A 46 29.09 -2.36 11.36
N ALA A 47 29.50 -1.80 10.22
CA ALA A 47 29.51 -0.37 10.02
C ALA A 47 28.13 0.15 10.42
N SER A 48 28.09 0.96 11.47
CA SER A 48 26.85 1.53 11.98
C SER A 48 26.17 2.28 10.84
N SER A 49 24.99 1.80 10.43
CA SER A 49 24.11 2.53 9.52
C SER A 49 24.02 3.98 10.03
N PRO A 50 24.08 4.98 9.14
CA PRO A 50 23.99 6.38 9.55
C PRO A 50 22.76 6.55 10.44
N LYS A 51 22.94 7.23 11.59
CA LYS A 51 21.88 7.47 12.58
C LYS A 51 20.63 7.95 11.84
N ALA A 52 19.57 7.13 11.86
CA ALA A 52 18.34 7.42 11.15
C ALA A 52 17.86 8.83 11.53
N ALA A 53 17.50 9.63 10.52
CA ALA A 53 16.95 10.95 10.76
C ALA A 53 15.74 10.83 11.72
N PRO A 54 15.54 11.79 12.65
CA PRO A 54 14.37 11.77 13.52
C PRO A 54 13.10 11.60 12.70
N ARG A 55 12.19 10.74 13.16
CA ARG A 55 10.92 10.53 12.44
C ARG A 55 10.11 11.83 12.46
N PRO A 56 9.40 12.14 11.36
CA PRO A 56 8.43 13.22 11.37
C PRO A 56 7.34 13.00 12.42
N ASP A 57 7.00 14.07 13.13
CA ASP A 57 6.01 14.13 14.21
C ASP A 57 4.79 14.99 13.85
N SER A 58 4.78 15.62 12.68
CA SER A 58 3.69 16.46 12.19
C SER A 58 3.42 16.21 10.72
N ALA A 59 2.22 16.59 10.26
CA ALA A 59 1.83 16.44 8.86
C ALA A 59 2.78 17.21 7.92
N ARG A 60 3.25 18.38 8.36
CA ARG A 60 4.19 19.23 7.63
C ARG A 60 5.54 18.56 7.45
N THR A 61 6.16 18.12 8.54
CA THR A 61 7.47 17.47 8.49
C THR A 61 7.40 16.13 7.76
N ALA A 62 6.29 15.40 7.89
CA ALA A 62 6.02 14.17 7.15
C ALA A 62 5.95 14.42 5.64
N TYR A 63 5.17 15.42 5.21
CA TYR A 63 5.00 15.70 3.79
C TYR A 63 6.27 16.26 3.15
N ALA A 64 7.00 17.13 3.87
CA ALA A 64 8.30 17.61 3.43
C ALA A 64 9.31 16.45 3.26
N ARG A 65 9.30 15.46 4.17
CA ARG A 65 10.15 14.27 4.06
C ARG A 65 9.84 13.45 2.80
N LEU A 66 8.55 13.26 2.49
CA LEU A 66 8.13 12.59 1.26
C LEU A 66 8.60 13.35 0.01
N LEU A 67 8.38 14.67 -0.06
CA LEU A 67 8.77 15.46 -1.23
C LEU A 67 10.30 15.50 -1.43
N GLU A 68 11.09 15.57 -0.36
CA GLU A 68 12.55 15.48 -0.45
C GLU A 68 13.00 14.09 -0.92
N GLY A 69 12.31 13.03 -0.50
CA GLY A 69 12.53 11.69 -1.03
C GLY A 69 12.16 11.56 -2.52
N ASN A 70 11.02 12.11 -2.93
CA ASN A 70 10.65 12.14 -4.34
C ASN A 70 11.59 12.99 -5.20
N LYS A 71 12.15 14.06 -4.63
CA LYS A 71 13.21 14.83 -5.27
C LYS A 71 14.41 13.95 -5.58
N ARG A 72 14.86 13.12 -4.63
CA ARG A 72 15.95 12.15 -4.86
C ARG A 72 15.59 11.09 -5.90
N TRP A 73 14.35 10.57 -5.86
CA TRP A 73 13.85 9.61 -6.84
C TRP A 73 13.94 10.13 -8.28
N GLY A 74 13.30 11.25 -8.59
CA GLY A 74 13.34 11.77 -9.97
C GLY A 74 14.67 12.42 -10.38
N SER A 75 15.64 12.63 -9.47
CA SER A 75 17.02 13.02 -9.83
C SER A 75 17.99 11.84 -9.90
N GLY A 76 17.56 10.62 -9.56
CA GLY A 76 18.43 9.45 -9.52
C GLY A 76 19.45 9.44 -8.38
N THR A 77 19.28 10.26 -7.35
CA THR A 77 20.20 10.39 -6.20
C THR A 77 19.64 9.72 -4.94
N LEU A 78 19.14 8.48 -5.11
CA LEU A 78 18.44 7.72 -4.06
C LEU A 78 19.34 7.39 -2.88
N GLN A 79 18.77 7.40 -1.68
CA GLN A 79 19.45 7.02 -0.43
C GLN A 79 19.13 5.59 0.00
N HIS A 80 17.98 5.04 -0.39
CA HIS A 80 17.50 3.73 0.03
C HIS A 80 17.50 3.56 1.58
N PRO A 81 16.91 4.50 2.33
CA PRO A 81 16.98 4.46 3.79
C PRO A 81 16.19 3.27 4.35
N ASP A 82 16.64 2.71 5.47
CA ASP A 82 15.84 1.81 6.30
C ASP A 82 15.36 0.52 5.57
N GLN A 83 16.19 -0.06 4.68
CA GLN A 83 15.84 -1.25 3.88
C GLN A 83 16.53 -2.56 4.31
N ASP A 84 17.35 -2.52 5.37
CA ASP A 84 18.16 -3.67 5.81
C ASP A 84 17.45 -4.59 6.84
N PRO A 85 17.96 -5.82 7.08
CA PRO A 85 17.40 -6.73 8.07
C PRO A 85 17.42 -6.22 9.51
N ALA A 86 18.38 -5.35 9.87
CA ALA A 86 18.47 -4.79 11.21
C ALA A 86 17.31 -3.81 11.45
N ARG A 87 16.98 -2.98 10.46
CA ARG A 87 15.78 -2.14 10.49
C ARG A 87 14.52 -2.98 10.60
N ARG A 88 14.38 -4.05 9.81
CA ARG A 88 13.23 -4.97 9.90
C ARG A 88 13.09 -5.51 11.33
N ALA A 89 14.19 -5.96 11.95
CA ALA A 89 14.18 -6.44 13.33
C ALA A 89 13.77 -5.35 14.33
N ALA A 90 14.21 -4.11 14.12
CA ALA A 90 13.91 -2.98 15.00
C ALA A 90 12.42 -2.58 14.99
N VAL A 91 11.72 -2.73 13.86
CA VAL A 91 10.28 -2.37 13.75
C VAL A 91 9.33 -3.58 13.87
N ALA A 92 9.87 -4.79 14.02
CA ALA A 92 9.05 -6.00 14.17
C ALA A 92 8.15 -5.98 15.42
N PRO A 93 8.57 -5.47 16.59
CA PRO A 93 7.69 -5.39 17.76
C PRO A 93 6.59 -4.33 17.62
N GLU A 94 6.88 -3.21 16.95
CA GLU A 94 5.96 -2.08 16.79
C GLU A 94 6.37 -1.21 15.59
N GLN A 95 5.40 -0.85 14.75
CA GLN A 95 5.58 0.13 13.68
C GLN A 95 5.00 1.49 14.07
N LYS A 96 5.62 2.59 13.60
CA LYS A 96 5.11 3.97 13.77
C LYS A 96 5.18 4.77 12.47
N PRO A 97 4.43 4.39 11.42
CA PRO A 97 4.47 5.09 10.15
C PRO A 97 4.04 6.55 10.30
N TYR A 98 4.76 7.46 9.65
CA TYR A 98 4.42 8.90 9.69
C TYR A 98 3.44 9.30 8.57
N GLY A 99 3.11 8.37 7.67
CA GLY A 99 2.21 8.64 6.56
C GLY A 99 1.46 7.40 6.08
N VAL A 100 0.26 7.63 5.58
CA VAL A 100 -0.55 6.65 4.84
C VAL A 100 -0.58 7.07 3.38
N ILE A 101 -0.17 6.20 2.47
CA ILE A 101 -0.25 6.45 1.02
C ILE A 101 -1.34 5.57 0.41
N VAL A 102 -2.35 6.21 -0.20
CA VAL A 102 -3.37 5.56 -1.01
C VAL A 102 -2.98 5.73 -2.47
N SER A 103 -2.62 4.65 -3.14
CA SER A 103 -2.06 4.69 -4.50
C SER A 103 -2.62 3.59 -5.40
N CYS A 104 -2.26 3.65 -6.68
CA CYS A 104 -2.70 2.65 -7.64
C CYS A 104 -1.92 1.32 -7.48
N ILE A 105 -2.54 0.20 -7.89
CA ILE A 105 -1.84 -1.10 -8.08
C ILE A 105 -0.83 -1.08 -9.24
N ASP A 106 -0.75 0.02 -9.99
CA ASP A 106 0.18 0.18 -11.11
C ASP A 106 1.61 -0.19 -10.69
N SER A 107 2.18 -1.19 -11.36
CA SER A 107 3.50 -1.75 -11.02
C SER A 107 4.65 -0.75 -11.13
N ARG A 108 4.41 0.39 -11.80
CA ARG A 108 5.39 1.47 -12.00
C ARG A 108 5.33 2.55 -10.91
N VAL A 109 4.39 2.44 -9.96
CA VAL A 109 4.16 3.44 -8.89
C VAL A 109 4.23 2.81 -7.49
N PRO A 110 5.33 2.14 -7.11
CA PRO A 110 5.55 1.70 -5.72
C PRO A 110 5.88 2.92 -4.82
N PRO A 111 5.02 3.29 -3.85
CA PRO A 111 5.20 4.53 -3.07
C PRO A 111 6.52 4.61 -2.32
N GLU A 112 7.01 3.51 -1.77
CA GLU A 112 8.24 3.47 -0.99
C GLU A 112 9.47 3.83 -1.84
N LEU A 113 9.47 3.46 -3.14
CA LEU A 113 10.52 3.88 -4.06
C LEU A 113 10.31 5.32 -4.53
N VAL A 114 9.08 5.67 -4.91
CA VAL A 114 8.74 7.02 -5.40
C VAL A 114 9.07 8.11 -4.38
N PHE A 115 8.99 7.80 -3.09
CA PHE A 115 9.33 8.70 -2.00
C PHE A 115 10.65 8.37 -1.29
N ASP A 116 11.43 7.41 -1.80
CA ASP A 116 12.74 6.99 -1.23
C ASP A 116 12.69 6.81 0.31
N THR A 117 11.78 5.94 0.76
CA THR A 117 11.55 5.60 2.17
C THR A 117 11.90 4.14 2.46
N GLY A 118 11.82 3.73 3.73
CA GLY A 118 12.13 2.37 4.14
C GLY A 118 11.05 1.66 4.96
N ILE A 119 11.45 0.55 5.57
CA ILE A 119 10.58 -0.35 6.32
C ILE A 119 10.06 0.36 7.58
N GLY A 120 8.73 0.41 7.73
CA GLY A 120 8.06 0.98 8.89
C GLY A 120 7.84 2.50 8.84
N ASP A 121 8.13 3.14 7.70
CA ASP A 121 7.94 4.57 7.49
C ASP A 121 6.51 4.92 7.04
N LEU A 122 5.91 4.06 6.20
CA LEU A 122 4.61 4.29 5.56
C LEU A 122 3.65 3.11 5.76
N PHE A 123 2.37 3.41 5.92
CA PHE A 123 1.31 2.49 5.54
C PHE A 123 1.00 2.71 4.05
N VAL A 124 0.91 1.63 3.29
CA VAL A 124 0.66 1.71 1.84
C VAL A 124 -0.55 0.87 1.48
N ILE A 125 -1.55 1.52 0.89
CA ILE A 125 -2.78 0.92 0.40
C ILE A 125 -2.83 1.08 -1.11
N ARG A 126 -3.02 -0.03 -1.83
CA ARG A 126 -2.99 -0.06 -3.29
C ARG A 126 -4.23 -0.71 -3.88
N THR A 127 -4.99 0.04 -4.67
CA THR A 127 -6.20 -0.42 -5.37
C THR A 127 -6.20 0.06 -6.83
N GLY A 128 -7.02 -0.53 -7.69
CA GLY A 128 -7.15 -0.07 -9.09
C GLY A 128 -7.60 1.39 -9.15
N GLY A 129 -6.78 2.26 -9.74
CA GLY A 129 -7.07 3.70 -9.83
C GLY A 129 -7.20 4.38 -8.46
N GLN A 130 -6.54 3.87 -7.43
CA GLN A 130 -6.62 4.34 -6.04
C GLN A 130 -8.06 4.48 -5.50
N VAL A 131 -8.99 3.69 -6.05
CA VAL A 131 -10.39 3.63 -5.60
C VAL A 131 -10.46 3.19 -4.15
N VAL A 132 -11.25 3.91 -3.36
CA VAL A 132 -11.55 3.57 -1.98
C VAL A 132 -13.00 3.13 -1.84
N GLN A 133 -13.21 2.09 -1.04
CA GLN A 133 -14.50 1.54 -0.62
C GLN A 133 -14.39 1.21 0.88
N PRO A 134 -15.48 0.89 1.61
CA PRO A 134 -15.47 0.86 3.08
C PRO A 134 -14.30 0.10 3.74
N VAL A 135 -13.93 -1.08 3.23
CA VAL A 135 -12.77 -1.85 3.76
C VAL A 135 -11.44 -1.11 3.54
N VAL A 136 -11.28 -0.46 2.39
CA VAL A 136 -10.10 0.36 2.05
C VAL A 136 -10.06 1.61 2.92
N VAL A 137 -11.20 2.27 3.12
CA VAL A 137 -11.33 3.43 4.01
C VAL A 137 -10.97 3.07 5.45
N GLY A 138 -11.46 1.94 5.98
CA GLY A 138 -11.07 1.45 7.30
C GLY A 138 -9.56 1.20 7.43
N SER A 139 -8.91 0.76 6.36
CA SER A 139 -7.45 0.59 6.32
C SER A 139 -6.70 1.95 6.33
N VAL A 140 -7.27 2.99 5.70
CA VAL A 140 -6.74 4.35 5.75
C VAL A 140 -6.90 4.95 7.14
N GLU A 141 -8.08 4.77 7.75
CA GLU A 141 -8.42 5.24 9.09
C GLU A 141 -7.49 4.66 10.17
N TYR A 142 -7.03 3.42 10.00
CA TYR A 142 -6.12 2.77 10.94
C TYR A 142 -4.85 3.60 11.22
N GLY A 143 -4.28 4.24 10.19
CA GLY A 143 -3.06 5.03 10.33
C GLY A 143 -3.21 6.17 11.35
N PRO A 144 -4.08 7.16 11.11
CA PRO A 144 -4.28 8.26 12.07
C PRO A 144 -4.94 7.82 13.38
N LEU A 145 -5.92 6.90 13.34
CA LEU A 145 -6.73 6.58 14.52
C LEU A 145 -6.06 5.60 15.49
N THR A 146 -5.20 4.71 14.99
CA THR A 146 -4.53 3.69 15.83
C THR A 146 -3.03 3.93 15.95
N ALA A 147 -2.36 4.29 14.84
CA ALA A 147 -0.90 4.48 14.83
C ALA A 147 -0.46 5.94 14.98
N GLY A 148 -1.39 6.90 14.97
CA GLY A 148 -1.10 8.32 15.09
C GLY A 148 -0.39 8.94 13.88
N SER A 149 -0.50 8.33 12.69
CA SER A 149 0.10 8.89 11.47
C SER A 149 -0.50 10.26 11.16
N PRO A 150 0.30 11.34 11.08
CA PRO A 150 -0.23 12.70 10.90
C PRO A 150 -0.54 13.07 9.44
N LEU A 151 -0.30 12.16 8.49
CA LEU A 151 -0.40 12.43 7.06
C LEU A 151 -1.10 11.29 6.31
N ILE A 152 -2.03 11.66 5.44
CA ILE A 152 -2.55 10.81 4.36
C ILE A 152 -2.20 11.47 3.02
N VAL A 153 -1.71 10.70 2.04
CA VAL A 153 -1.53 11.14 0.65
C VAL A 153 -2.33 10.24 -0.27
N VAL A 154 -3.25 10.83 -1.02
CA VAL A 154 -3.93 10.18 -2.16
C VAL A 154 -3.12 10.47 -3.42
N LEU A 155 -2.44 9.45 -3.93
CA LEU A 155 -1.50 9.56 -5.04
C LEU A 155 -2.11 9.00 -6.32
N GLY A 156 -2.66 9.89 -7.15
CA GLY A 156 -2.96 9.60 -8.55
C GLY A 156 -1.68 9.54 -9.37
N HIS A 157 -1.74 9.02 -10.60
CA HIS A 157 -0.56 8.98 -11.46
C HIS A 157 -0.91 9.02 -12.95
N GLN A 158 0.05 9.50 -13.74
CA GLN A 158 0.01 9.55 -15.19
C GLN A 158 -0.24 8.17 -15.81
N ASN A 159 -0.99 8.12 -16.91
CA ASN A 159 -1.23 6.91 -17.69
C ASN A 159 -1.79 5.73 -16.86
N CYS A 160 -2.74 6.03 -15.96
CA CYS A 160 -3.42 5.02 -15.14
C CYS A 160 -4.32 4.10 -15.98
N GLY A 161 -3.99 2.80 -16.02
CA GLY A 161 -4.75 1.81 -16.79
C GLY A 161 -6.19 1.62 -16.31
N ALA A 162 -6.42 1.64 -15.00
CA ALA A 162 -7.75 1.49 -14.42
C ALA A 162 -8.67 2.67 -14.78
N ILE A 163 -8.17 3.91 -14.67
CA ILE A 163 -8.94 5.10 -15.01
C ILE A 163 -9.17 5.20 -16.52
N LYS A 164 -8.19 4.83 -17.35
CA LYS A 164 -8.36 4.75 -18.80
C LYS A 164 -9.44 3.74 -19.20
N ALA A 165 -9.45 2.56 -18.59
CA ALA A 165 -10.46 1.53 -18.84
C ALA A 165 -11.86 2.01 -18.42
N ALA A 166 -11.98 2.58 -17.21
CA ALA A 166 -13.24 3.13 -16.72
C ALA A 166 -13.75 4.30 -17.57
N TYR A 167 -12.86 5.22 -17.97
CA TYR A 167 -13.22 6.33 -18.87
C TYR A 167 -13.82 5.81 -20.18
N LYS A 168 -13.17 4.82 -20.82
CA LYS A 168 -13.69 4.22 -22.06
C LYS A 168 -15.03 3.52 -21.82
N ALA A 169 -15.13 2.68 -20.80
CA ALA A 169 -16.35 1.95 -20.44
C ALA A 169 -17.54 2.90 -20.24
N ILE A 170 -17.37 3.98 -19.46
CA ILE A 170 -18.43 4.96 -19.20
C ILE A 170 -18.79 5.74 -20.46
N LYS A 171 -17.79 6.13 -21.26
CA LYS A 171 -18.00 6.91 -22.49
C LYS A 171 -18.77 6.12 -23.54
N ASP A 172 -18.43 4.85 -23.70
CA ASP A 172 -18.98 3.98 -24.74
C ASP A 172 -20.21 3.20 -24.26
N ASP A 173 -20.62 3.41 -23.00
CA ASP A 173 -21.73 2.70 -22.33
C ASP A 173 -21.56 1.17 -22.35
N GLU A 174 -20.32 0.71 -22.07
CA GLU A 174 -19.92 -0.69 -22.05
C GLU A 174 -19.54 -1.13 -20.63
N ASP A 175 -20.05 -2.29 -20.20
CA ASP A 175 -19.64 -2.90 -18.93
C ASP A 175 -18.30 -3.65 -19.04
N LEU A 176 -17.49 -3.59 -17.98
CA LEU A 176 -16.28 -4.39 -17.83
C LEU A 176 -16.58 -5.71 -17.09
N PRO A 177 -15.85 -6.80 -17.38
CA PRO A 177 -16.13 -8.10 -16.79
C PRO A 177 -15.79 -8.18 -15.29
N GLY A 178 -16.60 -8.92 -14.55
CA GLY A 178 -16.37 -9.25 -13.14
C GLY A 178 -16.25 -8.01 -12.25
N ASN A 179 -15.34 -8.05 -11.28
CA ASN A 179 -15.15 -6.95 -10.32
C ASN A 179 -14.50 -5.68 -10.92
N LEU A 180 -14.09 -5.71 -12.20
CA LEU A 180 -13.64 -4.49 -12.87
C LEU A 180 -14.78 -3.47 -12.97
N GLN A 181 -16.03 -3.92 -13.10
CA GLN A 181 -17.18 -3.01 -13.11
C GLN A 181 -17.26 -2.20 -11.81
N SER A 182 -16.93 -2.78 -10.66
CA SER A 182 -16.94 -2.04 -9.38
C SER A 182 -15.94 -0.88 -9.37
N ILE A 183 -14.82 -1.00 -10.10
CA ILE A 183 -13.86 0.11 -10.28
C ILE A 183 -14.48 1.18 -11.17
N VAL A 184 -15.18 0.81 -12.25
CA VAL A 184 -15.89 1.73 -13.13
C VAL A 184 -16.92 2.54 -12.35
N GLU A 185 -17.77 1.86 -11.57
CA GLU A 185 -18.81 2.54 -10.77
C GLU A 185 -18.22 3.49 -9.74
N ALA A 186 -17.15 3.11 -9.07
CA ALA A 186 -16.47 3.98 -8.11
C ALA A 186 -15.82 5.21 -8.77
N LEU A 187 -15.44 5.10 -10.05
CA LEU A 187 -14.81 6.18 -10.82
C LEU A 187 -15.83 7.06 -11.57
N ARG A 188 -17.08 6.62 -11.71
CA ARG A 188 -18.14 7.34 -12.42
C ARG A 188 -18.33 8.79 -11.96
N PRO A 189 -18.25 9.13 -10.65
CA PRO A 189 -18.35 10.53 -10.23
C PRO A 189 -17.21 11.41 -10.78
N ALA A 190 -15.97 10.90 -10.85
CA ALA A 190 -14.85 11.65 -11.42
C ALA A 190 -15.00 11.87 -12.93
N TYR A 191 -15.62 10.92 -13.65
CA TYR A 191 -15.99 11.10 -15.05
C TYR A 191 -17.02 12.23 -15.20
N GLN A 192 -18.06 12.26 -14.36
CA GLN A 192 -19.09 13.30 -14.40
C GLN A 192 -18.53 14.71 -14.13
N ASP A 193 -17.52 14.81 -13.27
CA ASP A 193 -16.85 16.07 -12.93
C ASP A 193 -16.15 16.68 -14.17
N ILE A 194 -15.54 15.84 -15.03
CA ILE A 194 -14.80 16.29 -16.22
C ILE A 194 -15.66 16.31 -17.50
N ALA A 195 -16.83 15.66 -17.50
CA ALA A 195 -17.66 15.52 -18.70
C ALA A 195 -18.26 16.85 -19.20
N LYS A 196 -18.36 17.85 -18.33
CA LYS A 196 -18.97 19.16 -18.65
C LYS A 196 -18.03 20.11 -19.39
N THR A 197 -16.74 19.79 -19.46
CA THR A 197 -15.70 20.66 -20.02
C THR A 197 -14.84 19.89 -21.01
N LYS A 198 -14.41 20.56 -22.09
CA LYS A 198 -13.48 19.95 -23.04
C LYS A 198 -12.07 19.96 -22.44
N HIS A 199 -11.44 18.80 -22.38
CA HIS A 199 -10.05 18.64 -21.92
C HIS A 199 -9.16 18.19 -23.08
N ALA A 200 -7.90 18.65 -23.09
CA ALA A 200 -6.91 18.17 -24.06
C ALA A 200 -6.61 16.68 -23.85
N ASP A 201 -6.45 16.28 -22.58
CA ASP A 201 -6.42 14.89 -22.15
C ASP A 201 -7.52 14.65 -21.10
N PRO A 202 -8.68 14.09 -21.50
CA PRO A 202 -9.79 13.84 -20.57
C PRO A 202 -9.49 12.70 -19.59
N VAL A 203 -8.58 11.76 -19.92
CA VAL A 203 -8.20 10.69 -18.98
C VAL A 203 -7.32 11.25 -17.88
N ASP A 204 -6.34 12.11 -18.21
CA ASP A 204 -5.53 12.79 -17.20
C ASP A 204 -6.36 13.72 -16.31
N ALA A 205 -7.31 14.46 -16.91
CA ALA A 205 -8.26 15.26 -16.16
C ALA A 205 -9.05 14.40 -15.17
N MET A 206 -9.53 13.22 -15.59
CA MET A 206 -10.24 12.28 -14.72
C MET A 206 -9.35 11.72 -13.61
N ILE A 207 -8.07 11.43 -13.88
CA ILE A 207 -7.08 11.00 -12.86
C ILE A 207 -6.98 12.05 -11.75
N ARG A 208 -6.76 13.31 -12.12
CA ARG A 208 -6.60 14.43 -11.18
C ARG A 208 -7.90 14.71 -10.42
N ALA A 209 -9.04 14.68 -11.11
CA ALA A 209 -10.36 14.83 -10.50
C ALA A 209 -10.63 13.73 -9.47
N HIS A 210 -10.34 12.47 -9.80
CA HIS A 210 -10.53 11.35 -8.88
C HIS A 210 -9.64 11.47 -7.63
N ALA A 211 -8.35 11.80 -7.78
CA ALA A 211 -7.45 12.00 -6.63
C ALA A 211 -7.95 13.11 -5.69
N ASN A 212 -8.40 14.24 -6.25
CA ASN A 212 -8.96 15.34 -5.47
C ASN A 212 -10.26 14.94 -4.76
N ARG A 213 -11.15 14.20 -5.42
CA ARG A 213 -12.40 13.72 -4.84
C ARG A 213 -12.14 12.78 -3.68
N THR A 214 -11.32 11.75 -3.88
CA THR A 214 -10.96 10.79 -2.83
C THR A 214 -10.32 11.50 -1.63
N ALA A 215 -9.44 12.49 -1.86
CA ALA A 215 -8.88 13.27 -0.76
C ALA A 215 -9.93 14.13 -0.05
N ALA A 216 -10.86 14.76 -0.77
CA ALA A 216 -11.95 15.53 -0.18
C ALA A 216 -12.89 14.65 0.66
N ASP A 217 -13.25 13.47 0.15
CA ASP A 217 -14.08 12.49 0.85
C ASP A 217 -13.40 12.06 2.16
N LEU A 218 -12.08 11.77 2.13
CA LEU A 218 -11.30 11.45 3.33
C LEU A 218 -11.17 12.63 4.32
N ARG A 219 -11.08 13.88 3.85
CA ARG A 219 -11.09 15.06 4.74
C ARG A 219 -12.43 15.24 5.44
N SER A 220 -13.52 14.87 4.77
CA SER A 220 -14.89 15.02 5.28
C SER A 220 -15.42 13.77 5.99
N ASN A 221 -14.71 12.65 5.93
CA ASN A 221 -15.01 11.41 6.63
C ASN A 221 -15.20 11.67 8.14
N ALA A 222 -16.24 11.07 8.73
CA ALA A 222 -16.65 11.35 10.10
C ALA A 222 -15.57 11.07 11.15
N SER A 223 -14.73 10.05 10.93
CA SER A 223 -13.65 9.65 11.84
C SER A 223 -12.40 10.51 11.67
N LEU A 224 -12.11 10.97 10.44
CA LEU A 224 -10.89 11.72 10.13
C LEU A 224 -11.08 13.25 10.23
N ALA A 225 -12.27 13.76 9.92
CA ALA A 225 -12.56 15.19 9.90
C ALA A 225 -12.23 15.92 11.22
N PRO A 226 -12.45 15.34 12.42
CA PRO A 226 -12.03 15.97 13.67
C PRO A 226 -10.51 16.21 13.75
N LEU A 227 -9.70 15.23 13.33
CA LEU A 227 -8.24 15.35 13.30
C LEU A 227 -7.78 16.40 12.28
N VAL A 228 -8.43 16.43 11.11
CA VAL A 228 -8.16 17.44 10.07
C VAL A 228 -8.48 18.85 10.57
N LYS A 229 -9.64 19.05 11.20
CA LYS A 229 -10.05 20.35 11.75
C LYS A 229 -9.12 20.85 12.85
N LYS A 230 -8.59 19.92 13.67
CA LYS A 230 -7.64 20.25 14.74
C LYS A 230 -6.22 20.53 14.23
N GLY A 231 -5.90 20.09 13.01
CA GLY A 231 -4.57 20.20 12.42
C GLY A 231 -3.63 19.04 12.76
N ASP A 232 -4.12 18.02 13.46
CA ASP A 232 -3.35 16.83 13.84
C ASP A 232 -3.13 15.89 12.62
N LEU A 233 -4.00 16.00 11.60
CA LEU A 233 -3.94 15.22 10.37
C LEU A 233 -4.05 16.13 9.16
N SER A 234 -3.19 15.91 8.15
CA SER A 234 -3.42 16.44 6.81
C SER A 234 -3.72 15.32 5.82
N VAL A 235 -4.67 15.56 4.93
CA VAL A 235 -4.95 14.69 3.77
C VAL A 235 -4.57 15.47 2.53
N VAL A 236 -3.61 14.96 1.76
CA VAL A 236 -3.07 15.59 0.56
C VAL A 236 -3.55 14.83 -0.68
N SER A 237 -3.98 15.55 -1.70
CA SER A 237 -4.13 15.01 -3.05
C SER A 237 -2.88 15.32 -3.85
N ALA A 238 -2.31 14.31 -4.50
CA ALA A 238 -1.07 14.43 -5.25
C ALA A 238 -1.14 13.63 -6.56
N TYR A 239 -0.26 13.99 -7.51
CA TYR A 239 -0.17 13.37 -8.83
C TYR A 239 1.28 13.00 -9.14
N TYR A 240 1.53 11.75 -9.52
CA TYR A 240 2.85 11.28 -9.93
C TYR A 240 2.98 11.24 -11.46
N SER A 241 4.02 11.91 -11.97
CA SER A 241 4.40 11.86 -13.39
C SER A 241 5.37 10.70 -13.64
N LEU A 242 5.01 9.80 -14.55
CA LEU A 242 5.88 8.70 -14.98
C LEU A 242 7.05 9.21 -15.84
N ASP A 243 6.83 10.30 -16.59
CA ASP A 243 7.86 10.87 -17.48
C ASP A 243 9.01 11.52 -16.69
N THR A 244 8.70 12.14 -15.55
CA THR A 244 9.67 12.95 -14.79
C THR A 244 10.07 12.32 -13.46
N GLY A 245 9.31 11.34 -12.98
CA GLY A 245 9.45 10.81 -11.62
C GLY A 245 9.05 11.82 -10.53
N ARG A 246 8.37 12.91 -10.86
CA ARG A 246 7.99 13.95 -9.88
C ARG A 246 6.57 13.78 -9.37
N VAL A 247 6.39 14.09 -8.10
CA VAL A 247 5.09 14.24 -7.46
C VAL A 247 4.71 15.72 -7.41
N GLU A 248 3.57 16.04 -8.01
CA GLU A 248 2.92 17.34 -7.97
C GLU A 248 1.86 17.33 -6.85
N THR A 249 1.81 18.41 -6.07
CA THR A 249 0.72 18.58 -5.09
C THR A 249 -0.48 19.18 -5.78
N LEU A 250 -1.66 18.54 -5.66
CA LEU A 250 -2.90 19.05 -6.23
C LEU A 250 -3.67 19.90 -5.20
N THR A 251 -3.98 19.34 -4.02
CA THR A 251 -4.76 20.03 -2.98
C THR A 251 -4.39 19.58 -1.57
N GLY A 252 -4.64 20.45 -0.59
CA GLY A 252 -4.58 20.13 0.85
C GLY A 252 -3.19 19.88 1.39
N ALA A 253 -2.16 20.50 0.80
CA ALA A 253 -0.83 20.54 1.39
C ALA A 253 -0.90 21.12 2.82
N PRO A 254 -0.18 20.54 3.80
CA PRO A 254 -0.07 21.15 5.12
C PRO A 254 0.59 22.53 4.99
N SER A 255 0.04 23.53 5.69
CA SER A 255 0.57 24.90 5.71
C SER A 255 2.02 24.93 6.20
N ALA A 256 2.81 25.86 5.66
CA ALA A 256 4.22 26.09 6.01
C ALA A 256 4.43 26.56 7.46
#